data_AF-A0A5D2JGZ9-F1
#
_entry.id   AF-A0A5D2JGZ9-F1
#
_cell.length_a   1.000
_cell.length_b   1.000
_cell.length_c   1.000
_cell.angle_alpha   90.00
_cell.angle_beta   90.00
_cell.angle_gamma   90.00
#
_symmetry.space_group_name_H-M   'P 1'
#
loop_
_entity.id
_entity.type
_entity.pdbx_description
1 polymer ?
#
loop_
_entity_poly.entity_id
_entity_poly.type
_entity_poly.pdbx_seq_one_letter_code
_entity_poly.pdbx_strand_id
1 'polypeptide(L)'
;MKSSKKSIAEWKRVRDNLAWELSNNPSLELMRTILLHSYHKPPFQLKHCSLYCSLLPEDYEIRRNRISRLWMAGVLEMGNDILPEAVAKSYPMELISRSLLQVKERNEFGMPWSFKMHDLK
;
A
#
# COMPACT_ATOMS: atom_id res chain seq x y z
N MET A 1 14.06 -24.41 1.52
CA MET A 1 14.38 -24.33 2.98
C MET A 1 13.67 -25.47 3.71
N LYS A 2 14.38 -26.36 4.41
CA LYS A 2 13.75 -27.41 5.24
C LYS A 2 13.39 -26.81 6.61
N SER A 3 12.10 -26.75 6.93
CA SER A 3 11.61 -26.34 8.25
C SER A 3 11.88 -27.46 9.27
N SER A 4 12.49 -27.13 10.41
CA SER A 4 12.73 -28.07 11.51
C SER A 4 11.49 -28.15 12.41
N LYS A 5 11.25 -29.29 13.08
CA LYS A 5 10.16 -29.41 14.07
C LYS A 5 10.24 -28.35 15.18
N LYS A 6 11.47 -27.91 15.53
CA LYS A 6 11.70 -26.79 16.47
C LYS A 6 11.15 -25.47 15.93
N SER A 7 11.41 -25.13 14.66
CA SER A 7 10.94 -23.86 14.09
C SER A 7 9.42 -23.82 13.99
N ILE A 8 8.75 -24.95 13.70
CA ILE A 8 7.28 -25.00 13.65
C ILE A 8 6.67 -24.72 15.03
N ALA A 9 7.25 -25.27 16.10
CA ALA A 9 6.79 -25.04 17.46
C ALA A 9 7.01 -23.59 17.92
N GLU A 10 8.15 -23.01 17.55
CA GLU A 10 8.45 -21.60 17.83
C GLU A 10 7.49 -20.66 17.09
N TRP A 11 7.23 -20.90 15.80
CA TRP A 11 6.26 -20.10 15.04
C TRP A 11 4.83 -20.26 15.56
N LYS A 12 4.43 -21.46 16.01
CA LYS A 12 3.13 -21.64 16.69
C LYS A 12 3.06 -20.80 17.95
N ARG A 13 4.09 -20.82 18.80
CA ARG A 13 4.16 -20.01 20.01
C ARG A 13 4.09 -18.51 19.71
N VAL A 14 4.80 -18.05 18.68
CA VAL A 14 4.73 -16.64 18.24
C VAL A 14 3.31 -16.30 17.80
N ARG A 15 2.70 -17.10 16.93
CA ARG A 15 1.33 -16.90 16.44
C ARG A 15 0.32 -16.85 17.59
N ASP A 16 0.40 -17.79 18.52
CA ASP A 16 -0.57 -17.93 19.60
C ASP A 16 -0.47 -16.78 20.62
N ASN A 17 0.73 -16.21 20.80
CA ASN A 17 0.95 -15.06 21.69
C ASN A 17 0.89 -13.70 20.99
N LEU A 18 0.85 -13.65 19.66
CA LEU A 18 1.02 -12.43 18.87
C LEU A 18 0.03 -11.32 19.28
N ALA A 19 -1.24 -11.65 19.48
CA ALA A 19 -2.27 -10.68 19.87
C ALA A 19 -2.01 -10.10 21.27
N TRP A 20 -1.58 -10.93 22.21
CA TRP A 20 -1.23 -10.50 23.56
C TRP A 20 0.01 -9.61 23.56
N GLU A 21 1.05 -10.02 22.83
CA GLU A 21 2.30 -9.24 22.68
C GLU A 21 2.04 -7.89 22.01
N LEU A 22 1.29 -7.84 20.90
CA LEU A 22 0.93 -6.57 20.24
C LEU A 22 0.11 -5.63 21.14
N SER A 23 -0.61 -6.17 22.12
CA SER A 23 -1.45 -5.38 23.03
C SER A 23 -0.70 -4.87 24.26
N ASN A 24 0.30 -5.63 24.74
CA ASN A 24 0.93 -5.42 26.04
C ASN A 24 2.43 -5.10 25.97
N ASN A 25 3.07 -5.24 24.81
CA ASN A 25 4.50 -5.02 24.65
C ASN A 25 4.78 -3.68 23.94
N PRO A 26 5.25 -2.65 24.67
CA PRO A 26 5.54 -1.34 24.09
C PRO A 26 6.60 -1.37 22.99
N SER A 27 7.50 -2.36 22.99
CA SER A 27 8.51 -2.49 21.94
C SER A 27 7.92 -2.89 20.59
N LEU A 28 6.67 -3.36 20.56
CA LEU A 28 5.97 -3.77 19.33
C LEU A 28 5.00 -2.71 18.80
N GLU A 29 5.01 -1.50 19.36
CA GLU A 29 4.10 -0.41 18.97
C GLU A 29 4.20 -0.08 17.47
N LEU A 30 5.42 -0.11 16.90
CA LEU A 30 5.63 0.08 15.47
C LEU A 30 4.95 -1.02 14.64
N MET A 31 5.09 -2.29 15.05
CA MET A 31 4.45 -3.41 14.37
C MET A 31 2.92 -3.33 14.47
N ARG A 32 2.38 -3.00 15.65
CA ARG A 32 0.95 -2.79 15.86
C ARG A 32 0.42 -1.71 14.92
N THR A 33 1.14 -0.59 14.83
CA THR A 33 0.81 0.52 13.94
C THR A 33 0.78 0.10 12.47
N ILE A 34 1.82 -0.60 11.99
CA ILE A 34 1.91 -1.08 10.60
C ILE A 34 0.76 -2.06 10.29
N LEU A 35 0.49 -3.01 11.19
CA LEU A 35 -0.58 -3.99 11.02
C LEU A 35 -1.96 -3.32 10.99
N LEU A 36 -2.22 -2.36 11.88
CA LEU A 36 -3.49 -1.64 11.92
C LEU A 36 -3.72 -0.85 10.62
N HIS A 37 -2.70 -0.16 10.11
CA HIS A 37 -2.76 0.54 8.82
C HIS A 37 -3.00 -0.43 7.64
N SER A 38 -2.45 -1.63 7.72
CA SER A 38 -2.68 -2.69 6.73
C SER A 38 -4.10 -3.25 6.81
N TYR A 39 -4.68 -3.29 8.02
CA TYR A 39 -6.03 -3.80 8.29
C TYR A 39 -7.14 -2.80 7.96
N HIS A 40 -6.85 -1.50 8.04
CA HIS A 40 -7.77 -0.46 7.58
C HIS A 40 -8.00 -0.64 6.07
N LYS A 41 -9.19 -1.14 5.75
CA LYS A 41 -9.61 -1.39 4.37
C LYS A 41 -9.40 -0.10 3.56
N PRO A 42 -8.73 -0.18 2.40
CA PRO A 42 -8.59 0.98 1.54
C PRO A 42 -10.00 1.52 1.19
N PRO A 43 -10.18 2.84 1.10
CA PRO A 43 -11.41 3.42 0.58
C PRO A 43 -11.79 2.73 -0.74
N PHE A 44 -13.09 2.57 -1.01
CA PHE A 44 -13.59 1.84 -2.19
C PHE A 44 -12.91 2.28 -3.50
N GLN A 45 -12.73 3.59 -3.67
CA GLN A 45 -12.05 4.18 -4.84
C GLN A 45 -10.55 3.86 -4.90
N LEU A 46 -9.86 3.78 -3.76
CA LEU A 46 -8.44 3.41 -3.73
C LEU A 46 -8.23 1.96 -4.18
N LYS A 47 -9.19 1.06 -3.87
CA LYS A 47 -9.19 -0.31 -4.40
C LYS A 47 -9.32 -0.32 -5.93
N HIS A 48 -10.17 0.51 -6.50
CA HIS A 48 -10.29 0.66 -7.96
C HIS A 48 -9.02 1.23 -8.59
N CYS A 49 -8.39 2.23 -7.97
CA CYS A 49 -7.11 2.77 -8.38
C CYS A 49 -6.01 1.69 -8.41
N SER A 50 -5.93 0.86 -7.36
CA SER A 50 -5.01 -0.28 -7.30
C SER A 50 -5.29 -1.31 -8.41
N LEU A 51 -6.56 -1.63 -8.66
CA LEU A 51 -6.94 -2.57 -9.71
C LEU A 51 -6.56 -2.04 -11.09
N TYR A 52 -6.82 -0.76 -11.36
CA TYR A 52 -6.40 -0.12 -12.60
C TYR A 52 -4.89 -0.24 -12.84
N CYS A 53 -4.07 0.00 -11.81
CA CYS A 53 -2.62 -0.16 -11.94
C CYS A 53 -2.21 -1.61 -12.24
N SER A 54 -2.90 -2.61 -11.69
CA SER A 54 -2.61 -4.03 -11.94
C SER A 54 -2.93 -4.50 -13.37
N LEU A 55 -3.69 -3.71 -14.14
CA LEU A 55 -3.97 -3.98 -15.56
C LEU A 55 -2.84 -3.50 -16.48
N LEU A 56 -1.90 -2.72 -15.95
CA LEU A 56 -0.76 -2.24 -16.73
C LEU A 56 0.26 -3.38 -16.90
N PRO A 57 1.06 -3.38 -17.98
CA PRO A 57 2.10 -4.39 -18.17
C PRO A 57 3.06 -4.46 -16.99
N GLU A 58 3.69 -5.62 -16.82
CA GLU A 58 4.76 -5.80 -15.84
C GLU A 58 5.87 -4.75 -16.05
N ASP A 59 6.43 -4.25 -14.96
CA ASP A 59 7.43 -3.17 -14.94
C ASP A 59 7.03 -1.83 -15.60
N TYR A 60 5.76 -1.68 -16.01
CA TYR A 60 5.30 -0.45 -16.64
C TYR A 60 5.45 0.76 -15.71
N GLU A 61 6.23 1.74 -16.18
CA GLU A 61 6.47 2.97 -15.44
C GLU A 61 5.34 3.97 -15.64
N ILE A 62 4.79 4.40 -14.51
CA ILE A 62 3.65 5.29 -14.44
C ILE A 62 4.10 6.65 -13.91
N ARG A 63 3.93 7.70 -14.72
CA ARG A 63 4.15 9.08 -14.26
C ARG A 63 3.03 9.55 -13.35
N ARG A 64 3.38 10.20 -12.24
CA ARG A 64 2.43 10.73 -11.24
C ARG A 64 1.31 11.56 -11.86
N ASN A 65 1.67 12.56 -12.67
CA ASN A 65 0.68 13.45 -13.28
C ASN A 65 -0.24 12.74 -14.28
N ARG A 66 0.25 11.69 -14.94
CA ARG A 66 -0.54 10.91 -15.90
C ARG A 66 -1.60 10.08 -15.18
N ILE A 67 -1.21 9.35 -14.13
CA ILE A 67 -2.16 8.50 -13.42
C ILE A 67 -3.21 9.30 -12.66
N SER A 68 -2.84 10.43 -12.07
CA SER A 68 -3.81 11.29 -11.39
C SER A 68 -4.89 11.76 -12.36
N ARG A 69 -4.52 12.13 -13.60
CA ARG A 69 -5.50 12.50 -14.64
C ARG A 69 -6.38 11.33 -15.06
N LEU A 70 -5.81 10.14 -15.24
CA LEU A 70 -6.57 8.94 -15.60
C LEU A 70 -7.59 8.56 -14.53
N TRP A 71 -7.19 8.66 -13.26
CA TRP A 71 -8.10 8.39 -12.16
C TRP A 71 -9.23 9.41 -12.06
N MET A 72 -8.94 10.71 -12.24
CA MET A 72 -9.97 11.75 -12.30
C MET A 72 -10.93 11.57 -13.48
N ALA A 73 -10.48 11.01 -14.60
CA ALA A 73 -11.28 10.89 -15.81
C ALA A 73 -12.28 9.71 -15.80
N GLY A 74 -12.16 8.76 -14.87
CA GLY A 74 -13.07 7.60 -14.87
C GLY A 74 -12.86 6.52 -13.81
N VAL A 75 -11.99 6.73 -12.81
CA VAL A 75 -11.81 5.75 -11.71
C VAL A 75 -12.32 6.31 -10.38
N LEU A 76 -12.20 7.62 -10.17
CA LEU A 76 -12.75 8.31 -9.01
C LEU A 76 -14.20 8.70 -9.30
N GLU A 77 -15.10 8.40 -8.36
CA GLU A 77 -16.46 8.93 -8.40
C GLU A 77 -16.44 10.35 -7.81
N MET A 78 -17.05 11.28 -8.54
CA MET A 78 -17.20 12.68 -8.12
C MET A 78 -18.31 12.76 -7.07
N GLY A 79 -17.95 12.75 -5.79
CA GLY A 79 -18.87 13.06 -4.68
C GLY A 79 -18.97 14.56 -4.43
N ASN A 80 -20.07 15.01 -3.83
CA ASN A 80 -20.34 16.44 -3.60
C ASN A 80 -19.31 17.13 -2.67
N ASP A 81 -18.63 16.37 -1.80
CA ASP A 81 -17.76 16.92 -0.74
C ASP A 81 -16.26 16.63 -0.93
N ILE A 82 -15.88 16.00 -2.05
CA ILE A 82 -14.51 15.50 -2.25
C ILE A 82 -13.91 16.13 -3.50
N LEU A 83 -12.82 16.90 -3.34
CA LEU A 83 -12.07 17.44 -4.47
C LEU A 83 -11.29 16.31 -5.17
N PRO A 84 -11.66 15.93 -6.41
CA PRO A 84 -11.08 14.78 -7.11
C PRO A 84 -9.57 14.93 -7.35
N GLU A 85 -9.12 16.17 -7.54
CA GLU A 85 -7.71 16.48 -7.72
C GLU A 85 -6.88 16.21 -6.45
N ALA A 86 -7.41 16.57 -5.27
CA ALA A 86 -6.73 16.31 -4.01
C ALA A 86 -6.60 14.79 -3.78
N VAL A 87 -7.67 14.04 -4.05
CA VAL A 87 -7.70 12.58 -3.96
C VAL A 87 -6.74 11.92 -4.95
N ALA A 88 -6.78 12.31 -6.22
CA ALA A 88 -5.91 11.76 -7.25
C ALA A 88 -4.42 12.04 -7.00
N LYS A 89 -4.09 13.10 -6.25
CA LYS A 89 -2.71 13.43 -5.86
C LYS A 89 -2.25 12.71 -4.59
N SER A 90 -3.17 12.33 -3.70
CA SER A 90 -2.85 11.64 -2.43
C SER A 90 -2.78 10.12 -2.59
N TYR A 91 -3.66 9.53 -3.41
CA TYR A 91 -3.74 8.08 -3.61
C TYR A 91 -2.44 7.40 -4.06
N PRO A 92 -1.58 7.98 -4.91
CA PRO A 92 -0.31 7.35 -5.22
C PRO A 92 0.58 7.18 -3.97
N MET A 93 0.56 8.16 -3.06
CA MET A 93 1.32 8.07 -1.80
C MET A 93 0.75 7.00 -0.87
N GLU A 94 -0.56 6.84 -0.83
CA GLU A 94 -1.19 5.78 -0.03
C GLU A 94 -0.91 4.37 -0.60
N LEU A 95 -0.89 4.23 -1.94
CA LEU A 95 -0.48 2.96 -2.56
C LEU A 95 1.01 2.66 -2.32
N ILE A 96 1.87 3.69 -2.27
CA ILE A 96 3.29 3.53 -1.89
C ILE A 96 3.41 3.11 -0.43
N SER A 97 2.69 3.74 0.51
CA SER A 97 2.77 3.39 1.93
C SER A 97 2.27 1.97 2.22
N ARG A 98 1.33 1.48 1.40
CA ARG A 98 0.84 0.08 1.43
C ARG A 98 1.73 -0.89 0.64
N SER A 99 2.89 -0.46 0.14
CA SER A 99 3.82 -1.27 -0.67
C SER A 99 3.20 -1.86 -1.95
N LEU A 100 2.16 -1.23 -2.50
CA LEU A 100 1.53 -1.63 -3.76
C LEU A 100 2.21 -0.98 -4.97
N LEU A 101 2.73 0.24 -4.78
CA LEU A 101 3.52 0.96 -5.78
C LEU A 101 4.96 1.12 -5.33
N GLN A 102 5.90 0.83 -6.23
CA GLN A 102 7.32 1.07 -6.04
C GLN A 102 7.72 2.38 -6.73
N VAL A 103 8.37 3.29 -6.00
CA VAL A 103 8.92 4.52 -6.59
C VAL A 103 10.08 4.18 -7.53
N LYS A 104 10.04 4.72 -8.75
CA LYS A 104 11.11 4.57 -9.76
C LYS A 104 11.99 5.81 -9.81
N GLU A 105 11.36 6.98 -9.92
CA GLU A 105 12.07 8.26 -9.95
C GLU A 105 11.51 9.24 -8.92
N ARG A 106 12.37 10.11 -8.42
CA ARG A 106 12.01 11.28 -7.61
C ARG A 106 12.50 12.54 -8.31
N ASN A 107 11.76 13.63 -8.18
CA ASN A 107 12.21 14.92 -8.70
C ASN A 107 13.24 15.59 -7.76
N GLU A 108 13.70 16.78 -8.14
CA GLU A 108 14.68 17.58 -7.38
C GLU A 108 14.24 17.91 -5.95
N PHE A 109 12.93 17.90 -5.68
CA PHE A 109 12.35 18.13 -4.35
C PHE A 109 12.15 16.85 -3.54
N GLY A 110 12.65 15.70 -4.03
CA GLY A 110 12.49 14.40 -3.39
C GLY A 110 11.08 13.81 -3.51
N MET A 111 10.18 14.42 -4.27
CA MET A 111 8.81 13.92 -4.45
C MET A 111 8.79 12.81 -5.49
N PRO A 112 8.02 11.72 -5.28
CA PRO A 112 7.89 10.66 -6.28
C PRO A 112 7.36 11.23 -7.60
N TRP A 113 8.12 11.01 -8.67
CA TRP A 113 7.83 11.47 -10.02
C TRP A 113 7.17 10.36 -10.84
N SER A 114 7.68 9.13 -10.69
CA SER A 114 7.15 7.94 -11.32
C SER A 114 7.23 6.71 -10.43
N PHE A 115 6.42 5.71 -10.74
CA PHE A 115 6.30 4.49 -9.98
C PHE A 115 5.87 3.32 -10.87
N LYS A 116 6.13 2.09 -10.42
CA LYS A 116 5.60 0.86 -11.01
C LYS A 116 4.77 0.09 -9.99
N MET A 117 3.99 -0.89 -10.44
CA MET A 117 3.42 -1.86 -9.52
C MET A 117 4.52 -2.70 -8.87
N HIS A 118 4.38 -2.95 -7.56
CA HIS A 118 5.23 -3.91 -6.88
C HIS A 118 4.86 -5.32 -7.33
N ASP A 119 5.88 -6.13 -7.65
CA ASP A 119 5.69 -7.52 -8.05
C ASP A 119 5.22 -8.32 -6.82
N LEU A 120 4.04 -8.93 -6.91
CA LEU A 120 3.55 -9.87 -5.90
C LEU A 120 4.24 -11.23 -6.17
N LYS A 121 5.36 -11.47 -5.49
CA LYS A 121 6.03 -12.78 -5.49
C LYS A 121 5.38 -13.75 -4.52
#